data_AF-A0A969MT38-F1
#
_entry.id   AF-A0A969MT38-F1
#
_cell.length_a   1.000
_cell.length_b   1.000
_cell.length_c   1.000
_cell.angle_alpha   90.00
_cell.angle_beta   90.00
_cell.angle_gamma   90.00
#
_symmetry.space_group_name_H-M   'P 1'
#
loop_
_entity.id
_entity.type
_entity.pdbx_description
1 polymer ?
#
loop_
_entity_poly.entity_id
_entity_poly.type
_entity_poly.pdbx_seq_one_letter_code
_entity_poly.pdbx_strand_id
1 'polypeptide(L)'
;MKFKPTTLALIAIAILLGGVVYFTETRNSSSPETTEEAGGSIFEFEESQVQSFTVETPAQTLSFENEAGQWQVQQPESAPASDASVAYLLNLLATGESDRTLTVPTADLAEFGLDQPSATINVVLDSEETHQLILGGANFDNSAIYAQADPEANSEPSADEAETTVLLVSPDFVNAVNRPLEECDRSQKVNPPPLSHPTRSEEVFEELFQICIPAKRTLLDLLLYEKSRIPSFAMSKIPDRISTLELSKLYIYKALKEIEAQREQDQKTEKKD
;
A
#
# COMPACT_ATOMS: atom_id res chain seq x y z
N MET A 1 -62.63 -16.21 13.27
CA MET A 1 -62.33 -15.19 12.24
C MET A 1 -62.31 -15.88 10.88
N LYS A 2 -62.95 -15.31 9.85
CA LYS A 2 -62.96 -15.90 8.50
C LYS A 2 -61.70 -15.40 7.77
N PHE A 3 -60.64 -16.20 7.73
CA PHE A 3 -59.42 -15.84 6.99
C PHE A 3 -59.73 -15.81 5.49
N LYS A 4 -59.32 -14.75 4.81
CA LYS A 4 -59.51 -14.62 3.36
C LYS A 4 -58.61 -15.66 2.66
N PRO A 5 -59.09 -16.31 1.58
CA PRO A 5 -58.29 -17.31 0.86
C PRO A 5 -56.94 -16.73 0.36
N THR A 6 -56.89 -15.43 0.08
CA THR A 6 -55.67 -14.70 -0.28
C THR A 6 -54.61 -14.68 0.83
N THR A 7 -55.03 -14.57 2.10
CA THR A 7 -54.10 -14.61 3.24
C THR A 7 -53.50 -15.99 3.41
N LEU A 8 -54.30 -17.03 3.17
CA LEU A 8 -53.85 -18.42 3.26
C LEU A 8 -52.87 -18.78 2.14
N ALA A 9 -53.10 -18.25 0.92
CA ALA A 9 -52.17 -18.38 -0.19
C ALA A 9 -50.80 -17.73 0.10
N LEU A 10 -50.79 -16.53 0.68
CA LEU A 10 -49.54 -15.86 1.04
C LEU A 10 -48.75 -16.61 2.12
N ILE A 11 -49.42 -17.17 3.12
CA ILE A 11 -48.77 -17.97 4.17
C ILE A 11 -48.18 -19.25 3.57
N ALA A 12 -48.91 -19.93 2.67
CA ALA A 12 -48.40 -21.13 2.00
C ALA A 12 -47.15 -20.83 1.16
N ILE A 13 -47.13 -19.71 0.45
CA ILE A 13 -45.96 -19.26 -0.32
C ILE A 13 -44.80 -18.92 0.62
N ALA A 14 -45.05 -18.23 1.72
CA ALA A 14 -44.00 -17.90 2.70
C ALA A 14 -43.39 -19.16 3.33
N ILE A 15 -44.21 -20.17 3.66
CA ILE A 15 -43.73 -21.46 4.16
C ILE A 15 -42.97 -22.21 3.08
N LEU A 16 -43.42 -22.17 1.83
CA LEU A 16 -42.75 -22.82 0.71
C LEU A 16 -41.38 -22.18 0.44
N LEU A 17 -41.31 -20.85 0.41
CA LEU A 17 -40.06 -20.11 0.24
C LEU A 17 -39.13 -20.29 1.45
N GLY A 18 -39.66 -20.19 2.66
CA GLY A 18 -38.90 -20.44 3.89
C GLY A 18 -38.38 -21.88 3.96
N GLY A 19 -39.18 -22.85 3.52
CA GLY A 19 -38.78 -24.26 3.43
C GLY A 19 -37.76 -24.52 2.33
N VAL A 20 -37.85 -23.85 1.17
CA VAL A 20 -36.83 -23.92 0.12
C VAL A 20 -35.52 -23.30 0.58
N VAL A 21 -35.55 -22.10 1.16
CA VAL A 21 -34.37 -21.44 1.74
C VAL A 21 -33.76 -22.30 2.84
N TYR A 22 -34.57 -22.76 3.79
CA TYR A 22 -34.13 -23.67 4.84
C TYR A 22 -33.55 -24.95 4.26
N PHE A 23 -34.17 -25.56 3.24
CA PHE A 23 -33.65 -26.79 2.65
C PHE A 23 -32.37 -26.56 1.84
N THR A 24 -32.26 -25.46 1.11
CA THR A 24 -31.01 -25.09 0.41
C THR A 24 -29.92 -24.77 1.40
N GLU A 25 -30.23 -24.06 2.49
CA GLU A 25 -29.27 -23.73 3.53
C GLU A 25 -28.87 -25.01 4.28
N THR A 26 -29.79 -25.87 4.71
CA THR A 26 -29.45 -27.08 5.49
C THR A 26 -28.79 -28.19 4.66
N ARG A 27 -29.04 -28.28 3.34
CA ARG A 27 -28.26 -29.20 2.46
C ARG A 27 -26.93 -28.62 1.99
N ASN A 28 -26.81 -27.30 1.92
CA ASN A 28 -25.53 -26.61 1.68
C ASN A 28 -24.76 -26.36 3.00
N SER A 29 -25.39 -26.62 4.15
CA SER A 29 -24.79 -26.64 5.50
C SER A 29 -24.36 -28.04 5.91
N SER A 30 -24.24 -28.97 4.96
CA SER A 30 -23.14 -29.94 5.05
C SER A 30 -21.83 -29.17 4.79
N SER A 31 -21.56 -28.20 5.66
CA SER A 31 -20.24 -27.64 5.84
C SER A 31 -19.43 -28.85 6.27
N PRO A 32 -18.40 -29.26 5.53
CA PRO A 32 -17.36 -30.12 6.08
C PRO A 32 -17.02 -29.54 7.46
N GLU A 33 -16.99 -30.41 8.45
CA GLU A 33 -17.05 -30.05 9.87
C GLU A 33 -15.87 -29.12 10.21
N THR A 34 -16.08 -27.80 10.09
CA THR A 34 -15.09 -26.82 10.50
C THR A 34 -14.97 -26.92 12.00
N THR A 35 -13.98 -27.70 12.42
CA THR A 35 -13.68 -27.92 13.82
C THR A 35 -12.91 -26.70 14.28
N GLU A 36 -13.55 -25.90 15.15
CA GLU A 36 -12.95 -24.72 15.73
C GLU A 36 -12.25 -25.10 17.03
N GLU A 37 -10.94 -24.91 17.11
CA GLU A 37 -10.14 -25.16 18.31
C GLU A 37 -9.53 -23.86 18.87
N ALA A 38 -9.17 -23.88 20.15
CA ALA A 38 -8.43 -22.78 20.78
C ALA A 38 -7.03 -22.72 20.15
N GLY A 39 -6.60 -21.53 19.75
CA GLY A 39 -5.30 -21.35 19.11
C GLY A 39 -4.11 -21.38 20.08
N GLY A 40 -2.92 -21.16 19.54
CA GLY A 40 -1.63 -21.14 20.23
C GLY A 40 -0.59 -20.39 19.39
N SER A 41 0.68 -20.46 19.80
CA SER A 41 1.80 -19.83 19.06
C SER A 41 1.81 -20.26 17.58
N ILE A 42 2.05 -19.30 16.68
CA ILE A 42 2.09 -19.56 15.23
C ILE A 42 3.39 -20.27 14.85
N PHE A 43 4.52 -19.81 15.41
CA PHE A 43 5.84 -20.38 15.19
C PHE A 43 6.60 -20.56 16.51
N GLU A 44 7.56 -21.47 16.54
CA GLU A 44 8.42 -21.76 17.70
C GLU A 44 9.88 -21.36 17.41
N PHE A 45 10.14 -20.08 17.14
CA PHE A 45 11.49 -19.53 17.00
C PHE A 45 11.64 -18.16 17.66
N GLU A 46 12.90 -17.79 17.95
CA GLU A 46 13.28 -16.47 18.46
C GLU A 46 13.73 -15.56 17.31
N GLU A 47 13.49 -14.24 17.43
CA GLU A 47 13.87 -13.25 16.41
C GLU A 47 15.36 -13.30 16.03
N SER A 48 16.23 -13.60 17.01
CA SER A 48 17.67 -13.68 16.80
C SER A 48 18.12 -14.85 15.92
N GLN A 49 17.25 -15.85 15.72
CA GLN A 49 17.54 -17.00 14.87
C GLN A 49 17.26 -16.71 13.40
N VAL A 50 16.61 -15.58 13.08
CA VAL A 50 16.23 -15.25 11.71
C VAL A 50 17.43 -14.71 10.94
N GLN A 51 17.83 -15.41 9.87
CA GLN A 51 18.95 -15.05 9.01
C GLN A 51 18.52 -14.22 7.80
N SER A 52 17.39 -14.57 7.19
CA SER A 52 16.80 -13.84 6.08
C SER A 52 15.28 -14.01 6.07
N PHE A 53 14.58 -13.07 5.45
CA PHE A 53 13.15 -13.23 5.21
C PHE A 53 12.72 -12.51 3.93
N THR A 54 11.62 -12.92 3.35
CA THR A 54 11.03 -12.30 2.16
C THR A 54 9.56 -12.01 2.41
N VAL A 55 9.14 -10.82 2.01
CA VAL A 55 7.75 -10.37 2.10
C VAL A 55 7.24 -10.14 0.68
N GLU A 56 6.23 -10.90 0.30
CA GLU A 56 5.57 -10.82 -0.99
C GLU A 56 4.19 -10.21 -0.81
N THR A 57 3.89 -9.19 -1.59
CA THR A 57 2.56 -8.57 -1.65
C THR A 57 2.16 -8.44 -3.11
N PRO A 58 0.87 -8.24 -3.42
CA PRO A 58 0.44 -7.94 -4.79
C PRO A 58 1.11 -6.71 -5.41
N ALA A 59 1.66 -5.80 -4.60
CA ALA A 59 2.31 -4.58 -5.06
C ALA A 59 3.81 -4.80 -5.36
N GLN A 60 4.51 -5.56 -4.52
CA GLN A 60 5.96 -5.76 -4.59
C GLN A 60 6.43 -6.97 -3.78
N THR A 61 7.63 -7.44 -4.12
CA THR A 61 8.40 -8.42 -3.34
C THR A 61 9.62 -7.73 -2.75
N LEU A 62 9.82 -7.90 -1.45
CA LEU A 62 10.98 -7.39 -0.71
C LEU A 62 11.71 -8.55 -0.05
N SER A 63 13.00 -8.68 -0.34
CA SER A 63 13.87 -9.68 0.31
C SER A 63 14.83 -8.98 1.25
N PHE A 64 15.03 -9.55 2.44
CA PHE A 64 15.83 -9.00 3.51
C PHE A 64 16.87 -10.00 3.98
N GLU A 65 18.06 -9.52 4.28
CA GLU A 65 19.15 -10.33 4.82
C GLU A 65 19.83 -9.61 5.98
N ASN A 66 20.19 -10.39 7.00
CA ASN A 66 20.95 -9.90 8.14
C ASN A 66 22.45 -9.97 7.82
N GLU A 67 23.05 -8.81 7.56
CA GLU A 67 24.48 -8.67 7.34
C GLU A 67 25.15 -8.12 8.62
N ALA A 68 25.82 -9.00 9.37
CA ALA A 68 26.58 -8.65 10.56
C ALA A 68 25.78 -7.88 11.64
N GLY A 69 24.49 -8.18 11.79
CA GLY A 69 23.60 -7.55 12.76
C GLY A 69 22.84 -6.33 12.22
N GLN A 70 22.96 -6.02 10.92
CA GLN A 70 22.19 -4.97 10.26
C GLN A 70 21.32 -5.56 9.16
N TRP A 71 20.05 -5.17 9.14
CA TRP A 71 19.12 -5.64 8.12
C TRP A 71 19.25 -4.81 6.83
N GLN A 72 19.39 -5.49 5.70
CA GLN A 72 19.41 -4.87 4.39
C GLN A 72 18.32 -5.47 3.50
N VAL A 73 17.71 -4.61 2.70
CA VAL A 73 16.89 -5.00 1.57
C VAL A 73 17.84 -5.44 0.47
N GLN A 74 17.65 -6.65 -0.08
CA GLN A 74 18.40 -7.17 -1.23
C GLN A 74 17.64 -7.01 -2.55
N GLN A 75 16.30 -6.99 -2.49
CA GLN A 75 15.42 -6.84 -3.65
C GLN A 75 14.27 -5.88 -3.34
N PRO A 76 13.86 -5.02 -4.31
CA PRO A 76 14.33 -4.95 -5.70
C PRO A 76 15.66 -4.23 -5.92
N GLU A 77 16.09 -3.38 -4.99
CA GLU A 77 17.37 -2.69 -4.98
C GLU A 77 18.02 -2.85 -3.61
N SER A 78 19.35 -2.93 -3.57
CA SER A 78 20.08 -3.04 -2.31
C SER A 78 20.04 -1.72 -1.55
N ALA A 79 19.46 -1.73 -0.35
CA ALA A 79 19.34 -0.56 0.50
C ALA A 79 19.26 -0.94 1.99
N PRO A 80 19.63 -0.04 2.91
CA PRO A 80 19.38 -0.24 4.33
C PRO A 80 17.89 -0.45 4.61
N ALA A 81 17.54 -1.51 5.33
CA ALA A 81 16.19 -1.70 5.82
C ALA A 81 15.94 -0.83 7.06
N SER A 82 14.68 -0.53 7.34
CA SER A 82 14.33 0.18 8.57
C SER A 82 14.33 -0.78 9.74
N ASP A 83 15.31 -0.68 10.62
CA ASP A 83 15.47 -1.54 11.80
C ASP A 83 14.17 -1.64 12.63
N ALA A 84 13.46 -0.51 12.79
CA ALA A 84 12.23 -0.46 13.56
C ALA A 84 11.06 -1.21 12.91
N SER A 85 10.97 -1.19 11.57
CA SER A 85 9.94 -1.91 10.84
C SER A 85 10.24 -3.41 10.77
N VAL A 86 11.51 -3.77 10.57
CA VAL A 86 11.95 -5.17 10.55
C VAL A 86 11.77 -5.81 11.92
N ALA A 87 12.25 -5.17 13.00
CA ALA A 87 12.10 -5.69 14.35
C ALA A 87 10.62 -5.88 14.74
N TYR A 88 9.73 -4.96 14.30
CA TYR A 88 8.30 -5.11 14.54
C TYR A 88 7.72 -6.36 13.87
N LEU A 89 8.07 -6.62 12.60
CA LEU A 89 7.59 -7.80 11.88
C LEU A 89 8.14 -9.09 12.49
N LEU A 90 9.44 -9.14 12.79
CA LEU A 90 10.06 -10.33 13.39
C LEU A 90 9.51 -10.64 14.78
N ASN A 91 9.34 -9.63 15.64
CA ASN A 91 8.70 -9.79 16.93
C ASN A 91 7.28 -10.35 16.78
N LEU A 92 6.52 -9.84 15.82
CA LEU A 92 5.15 -10.31 15.58
C LEU A 92 5.11 -11.76 15.10
N LEU A 93 6.10 -12.20 14.32
CA LEU A 93 6.22 -13.61 13.90
C LEU A 93 6.63 -14.53 15.06
N ALA A 94 7.58 -14.10 15.90
CA ALA A 94 8.09 -14.88 17.02
C ALA A 94 7.11 -14.96 18.20
N THR A 95 6.35 -13.89 18.45
CA THR A 95 5.38 -13.80 19.57
C THR A 95 3.94 -13.95 19.12
N GLY A 96 3.71 -14.11 17.82
CA GLY A 96 2.39 -14.19 17.23
C GLY A 96 1.64 -15.43 17.69
N GLU A 97 0.40 -15.23 18.13
CA GLU A 97 -0.52 -16.29 18.51
C GLU A 97 -1.70 -16.31 17.55
N SER A 98 -2.20 -17.51 17.28
CA SER A 98 -3.50 -17.71 16.67
C SER A 98 -4.56 -17.62 17.75
N ASP A 99 -5.60 -16.82 17.52
CA ASP A 99 -6.75 -16.78 18.43
C ASP A 99 -7.54 -18.09 18.34
N ARG A 100 -7.66 -18.62 17.11
CA ARG A 100 -8.52 -19.75 16.76
C ARG A 100 -7.97 -20.48 15.55
N THR A 101 -8.16 -21.79 15.54
CA THR A 101 -7.77 -22.65 14.44
C THR A 101 -9.02 -23.30 13.82
N LEU A 102 -9.09 -23.32 12.50
CA LEU A 102 -10.18 -23.87 11.71
C LEU A 102 -9.63 -24.95 10.77
N THR A 103 -10.17 -26.16 10.85
CA THR A 103 -9.93 -27.19 9.82
C THR A 103 -10.96 -27.04 8.71
N VAL A 104 -10.52 -26.81 7.48
CA VAL A 104 -11.40 -26.55 6.33
C VAL A 104 -10.95 -27.35 5.12
N PRO A 105 -11.83 -27.71 4.18
CA PRO A 105 -11.39 -28.28 2.91
C PRO A 105 -10.53 -27.30 2.13
N THR A 106 -9.49 -27.82 1.48
CA THR A 106 -8.62 -27.06 0.58
C THR A 106 -9.38 -26.41 -0.58
N ALA A 107 -10.56 -26.95 -0.95
CA ALA A 107 -11.43 -26.38 -1.97
C ALA A 107 -12.02 -25.01 -1.56
N ASP A 108 -12.12 -24.73 -0.26
CA ASP A 108 -12.77 -23.54 0.29
C ASP A 108 -11.77 -22.42 0.63
N LEU A 109 -10.48 -22.58 0.32
CA LEU A 109 -9.44 -21.56 0.59
C LEU A 109 -9.73 -20.19 -0.03
N ALA A 110 -10.47 -20.16 -1.14
CA ALA A 110 -10.91 -18.92 -1.77
C ALA A 110 -11.90 -18.12 -0.89
N GLU A 111 -12.69 -18.78 -0.05
CA GLU A 111 -13.62 -18.12 0.87
C GLU A 111 -12.88 -17.34 1.98
N PHE A 112 -11.66 -17.78 2.29
CA PHE A 112 -10.77 -17.16 3.27
C PHE A 112 -9.77 -16.17 2.64
N GLY A 113 -9.81 -16.00 1.31
CA GLY A 113 -8.86 -15.16 0.57
C GLY A 113 -7.44 -15.71 0.53
N LEU A 114 -7.27 -17.02 0.71
CA LEU A 114 -5.98 -17.71 0.70
C LEU A 114 -5.58 -18.22 -0.70
N ASP A 115 -6.50 -18.18 -1.68
CA ASP A 115 -6.20 -18.41 -3.10
C ASP A 115 -5.43 -17.24 -3.73
N GLN A 116 -5.72 -16.02 -3.27
CA GLN A 116 -5.10 -14.77 -3.65
C GLN A 116 -4.64 -14.04 -2.39
N PRO A 117 -3.51 -14.47 -1.81
CA PRO A 117 -3.08 -13.96 -0.52
C PRO A 117 -2.80 -12.46 -0.57
N SER A 118 -3.16 -11.77 0.51
CA SER A 118 -2.86 -10.35 0.70
C SER A 118 -1.36 -10.12 0.94
N ALA A 119 -0.69 -11.08 1.58
CA ALA A 119 0.75 -11.14 1.67
C ALA A 119 1.24 -12.56 1.98
N THR A 120 2.47 -12.86 1.58
CA THR A 120 3.20 -14.08 1.96
C THR A 120 4.52 -13.69 2.59
N ILE A 121 4.83 -14.26 3.75
CA ILE A 121 6.07 -14.03 4.47
C ILE A 121 6.82 -15.35 4.54
N ASN A 122 8.05 -15.37 4.02
CA ASN A 122 8.95 -16.51 4.11
C ASN A 122 10.12 -16.14 5.01
N VAL A 123 10.44 -16.99 5.98
CA VAL A 123 11.51 -16.78 6.96
C VAL A 123 12.50 -17.93 6.85
N VAL A 124 13.78 -17.61 6.85
CA VAL A 124 14.87 -18.60 6.88
C VAL A 124 15.68 -18.38 8.15
N LEU A 125 15.78 -19.43 8.96
CA LEU A 125 16.54 -19.42 10.20
C LEU A 125 18.02 -19.74 9.98
N ASP A 126 18.84 -19.47 10.99
CA ASP A 126 20.27 -19.83 11.03
C ASP A 126 20.53 -21.35 10.95
N SER A 127 19.54 -22.16 11.35
CA SER A 127 19.50 -23.61 11.22
C SER A 127 19.22 -24.11 9.80
N GLU A 128 18.99 -23.21 8.83
CA GLU A 128 18.46 -23.48 7.49
C GLU A 128 16.99 -23.96 7.47
N GLU A 129 16.31 -23.96 8.62
CA GLU A 129 14.87 -24.19 8.70
C GLU A 129 14.08 -23.02 8.10
N THR A 130 12.99 -23.33 7.41
CA THR A 130 12.17 -22.34 6.72
C THR A 130 10.74 -22.36 7.25
N HIS A 131 10.21 -21.19 7.55
CA HIS A 131 8.80 -21.01 7.91
C HIS A 131 8.11 -20.09 6.90
N GLN A 132 6.83 -20.35 6.64
CA GLN A 132 6.00 -19.57 5.75
C GLN A 132 4.69 -19.19 6.45
N LEU A 133 4.35 -17.92 6.39
CA LEU A 133 3.05 -17.38 6.79
C LEU A 133 2.36 -16.77 5.58
N ILE A 134 1.22 -17.34 5.20
CA ILE A 134 0.35 -16.82 4.14
C ILE A 134 -0.80 -16.07 4.80
N LEU A 135 -0.98 -14.80 4.47
CA LEU A 135 -2.08 -13.96 4.95
C LEU A 135 -3.18 -13.85 3.88
N GLY A 136 -4.40 -14.19 4.27
CA GLY A 136 -5.59 -14.13 3.41
C GLY A 136 -6.40 -12.87 3.63
N GLY A 137 -7.73 -13.03 3.66
CA GLY A 137 -8.70 -11.97 3.90
C GLY A 137 -9.00 -11.72 5.37
N ALA A 138 -9.64 -10.58 5.65
CA ALA A 138 -10.18 -10.30 6.98
C ALA A 138 -11.46 -11.11 7.23
N ASN A 139 -11.70 -11.44 8.50
CA ASN A 139 -12.97 -12.01 8.92
C ASN A 139 -14.11 -10.98 8.82
N PHE A 140 -15.35 -11.44 9.04
CA PHE A 140 -16.55 -10.64 8.80
C PHE A 140 -16.60 -9.31 9.57
N ASP A 141 -16.10 -9.26 10.80
CA ASP A 141 -16.07 -8.06 11.63
C ASP A 141 -14.73 -7.30 11.56
N ASN A 142 -13.79 -7.75 10.73
CA ASN A 142 -12.43 -7.24 10.58
C ASN A 142 -11.59 -7.24 11.88
N SER A 143 -11.92 -8.12 12.83
CA SER A 143 -11.15 -8.29 14.07
C SER A 143 -9.91 -9.17 13.89
N ALA A 144 -9.89 -10.04 12.88
CA ALA A 144 -8.79 -10.96 12.60
C ALA A 144 -8.60 -11.18 11.10
N ILE A 145 -7.44 -11.72 10.74
CA ILE A 145 -7.06 -12.10 9.37
C ILE A 145 -6.93 -13.62 9.31
N TYR A 146 -7.47 -14.23 8.26
CA TYR A 146 -7.23 -15.65 8.01
C TYR A 146 -5.80 -15.86 7.53
N ALA A 147 -5.13 -16.90 8.02
CA ALA A 147 -3.76 -17.20 7.65
C ALA A 147 -3.50 -18.71 7.56
N GLN A 148 -2.45 -19.10 6.85
CA GLN A 148 -1.88 -20.45 6.90
C GLN A 148 -0.42 -20.35 7.30
N ALA A 149 -0.02 -21.16 8.27
CA ALA A 149 1.38 -21.37 8.64
C ALA A 149 1.85 -22.71 8.07
N ASP A 150 3.03 -22.71 7.46
CA ASP A 150 3.73 -23.89 6.92
C ASP A 150 2.81 -24.88 6.17
N PRO A 151 2.10 -24.44 5.12
CA PRO A 151 1.09 -25.27 4.44
C PRO A 151 1.68 -26.55 3.83
N GLU A 152 2.95 -26.55 3.42
CA GLU A 152 3.64 -27.76 2.92
C GLU A 152 3.92 -28.77 4.04
N ALA A 153 4.25 -28.30 5.26
CA ALA A 153 4.50 -29.15 6.41
C ALA A 153 3.20 -29.68 7.03
N ASN A 154 2.12 -28.89 6.95
CA ASN A 154 0.80 -29.19 7.50
C ASN A 154 -0.13 -29.91 6.51
N SER A 155 0.38 -30.28 5.33
CA SER A 155 -0.32 -31.15 4.39
C SER A 155 -0.25 -32.61 4.85
N GLU A 156 -0.90 -32.95 5.97
CA GLU A 156 -1.09 -34.36 6.30
C GLU A 156 -1.97 -35.02 5.21
N PRO A 157 -1.58 -36.19 4.67
CA PRO A 157 -2.33 -36.86 3.62
C PRO A 157 -3.56 -37.56 4.23
N SER A 158 -4.59 -36.78 4.56
CA SER A 158 -5.94 -37.27 4.83
C SER A 158 -6.48 -37.86 3.53
N ALA A 159 -6.39 -39.19 3.43
CA ALA A 159 -6.47 -39.95 2.18
C ALA A 159 -7.84 -39.96 1.47
N ASP A 160 -8.80 -39.11 1.81
CA ASP A 160 -10.09 -39.05 1.11
C ASP A 160 -10.73 -37.65 0.98
N GLU A 161 -10.32 -36.62 1.73
CA GLU A 161 -10.66 -35.20 1.47
C GLU A 161 -9.46 -34.32 1.86
N ALA A 162 -8.97 -33.51 0.92
CA ALA A 162 -7.86 -32.58 1.20
C ALA A 162 -8.38 -31.48 2.12
N GLU A 163 -8.16 -31.64 3.43
CA GLU A 163 -8.41 -30.62 4.45
C GLU A 163 -7.10 -29.90 4.80
N THR A 164 -7.21 -28.68 5.26
CA THR A 164 -6.10 -27.82 5.65
C THR A 164 -6.48 -26.93 6.82
N THR A 165 -5.47 -26.51 7.55
CA THR A 165 -5.63 -25.70 8.76
C THR A 165 -5.52 -24.23 8.42
N VAL A 166 -6.54 -23.46 8.80
CA VAL A 166 -6.59 -21.99 8.70
C VAL A 166 -6.59 -21.40 10.10
N LEU A 167 -5.69 -20.44 10.32
CA LEU A 167 -5.51 -19.72 11.58
C LEU A 167 -6.21 -18.37 11.51
N LEU A 168 -6.68 -17.86 12.65
CA LEU A 168 -7.08 -16.47 12.80
C LEU A 168 -5.97 -15.72 13.55
N VAL A 169 -5.35 -14.77 12.87
CA VAL A 169 -4.22 -13.98 13.39
C VAL A 169 -4.58 -12.50 13.50
N SER A 170 -3.82 -11.77 14.33
CA SER A 170 -4.02 -10.33 14.51
C SER A 170 -3.93 -9.54 13.18
N PRO A 171 -4.77 -8.51 12.97
CA PRO A 171 -4.63 -7.57 11.85
C PRO A 171 -3.27 -6.85 11.81
N ASP A 172 -2.52 -6.88 12.90
CA ASP A 172 -1.18 -6.30 12.96
C ASP A 172 -0.19 -6.92 11.97
N PHE A 173 -0.41 -8.16 11.52
CA PHE A 173 0.41 -8.79 10.48
C PHE A 173 0.30 -8.05 9.15
N VAL A 174 -0.93 -7.70 8.76
CA VAL A 174 -1.18 -6.90 7.55
C VAL A 174 -0.61 -5.49 7.71
N ASN A 175 -0.71 -4.90 8.91
CA ASN A 175 -0.09 -3.61 9.19
C ASN A 175 1.44 -3.68 9.10
N ALA A 176 2.07 -4.74 9.63
CA ALA A 176 3.51 -4.94 9.61
C ALA A 176 4.05 -4.99 8.19
N VAL A 177 3.42 -5.79 7.33
CA VAL A 177 3.82 -5.97 5.93
C VAL A 177 3.62 -4.72 5.08
N ASN A 178 2.57 -3.94 5.34
CA ASN A 178 2.28 -2.71 4.58
C ASN A 178 3.09 -1.49 5.06
N ARG A 179 3.84 -1.60 6.16
CA ARG A 179 4.73 -0.51 6.59
C ARG A 179 5.88 -0.34 5.60
N PRO A 180 6.40 0.89 5.41
CA PRO A 180 7.65 1.06 4.70
C PRO A 180 8.75 0.32 5.47
N LEU A 181 9.13 -0.84 4.95
CA LEU A 181 10.24 -1.65 5.47
C LEU A 181 11.59 -1.10 4.99
N GLU A 182 11.58 -0.23 3.99
CA GLU A 182 12.73 0.53 3.49
C GLU A 182 12.92 1.82 4.30
N GLU A 183 14.18 2.09 4.68
CA GLU A 183 14.57 3.38 5.25
C GLU A 183 14.56 4.43 4.12
N CYS A 184 13.39 4.99 3.80
CA CYS A 184 13.32 6.15 2.92
C CYS A 184 14.21 7.26 3.49
N ASP A 185 15.20 7.71 2.72
CA ASP A 185 16.08 8.85 2.96
C ASP A 185 15.30 10.17 3.21
N ARG A 186 14.61 10.25 4.35
CA ARG A 186 14.02 11.48 4.90
C ARG A 186 14.96 12.16 5.88
N SER A 187 15.99 11.46 6.33
CA SER A 187 17.02 12.01 7.23
C SER A 187 18.03 12.91 6.48
N GLN A 188 18.07 12.91 5.14
CA GLN A 188 18.81 13.92 4.35
C GLN A 188 17.95 14.93 3.58
N LYS A 189 16.69 15.19 3.98
CA LYS A 189 16.19 16.56 3.81
C LYS A 189 16.83 17.42 4.88
N VAL A 190 18.02 17.96 4.56
CA VAL A 190 18.67 19.05 5.29
C VAL A 190 17.62 20.08 5.66
N ASN A 191 17.19 20.08 6.92
CA ASN A 191 16.54 21.24 7.50
C ASN A 191 17.65 22.30 7.54
N PRO A 192 17.57 23.39 6.76
CA PRO A 192 18.59 24.43 6.87
C PRO A 192 18.62 24.87 8.35
N PRO A 193 19.81 25.05 8.94
CA PRO A 193 19.91 25.55 10.30
C PRO A 193 19.05 26.82 10.42
N PRO A 194 18.34 27.04 11.54
CA PRO A 194 17.57 28.26 11.71
C PRO A 194 18.55 29.43 11.54
N LEU A 195 18.31 30.25 10.52
CA LEU A 195 19.18 31.37 10.14
C LEU A 195 19.36 32.29 11.35
N SER A 196 20.47 32.15 12.06
CA SER A 196 20.92 33.12 13.04
C SER A 196 21.64 34.24 12.28
N HIS A 197 21.00 35.41 12.32
CA HIS A 197 21.44 36.73 11.85
C HIS A 197 21.09 37.13 10.40
N PRO A 198 20.48 38.32 10.20
CA PRO A 198 20.33 38.89 8.86
C PRO A 198 21.72 39.25 8.34
N THR A 199 22.12 38.61 7.24
CA THR A 199 23.29 39.03 6.48
C THR A 199 22.96 40.36 5.81
N ARG A 200 23.90 41.29 5.89
CA ARG A 200 23.91 42.68 5.39
C ARG A 200 23.72 42.84 3.87
N SER A 201 23.11 41.88 3.21
CA SER A 201 22.76 41.86 1.79
C SER A 201 21.27 42.09 1.54
N GLU A 202 20.41 42.01 2.56
CA GLU A 202 18.97 42.33 2.43
C GLU A 202 18.66 43.83 2.45
N GLU A 203 19.52 44.68 3.02
CA GLU A 203 19.33 46.15 3.02
C GLU A 203 19.54 46.79 1.63
N VAL A 204 20.29 46.14 0.74
CA VAL A 204 20.52 46.65 -0.64
C VAL A 204 19.37 46.25 -1.57
N PHE A 205 18.61 45.21 -1.22
CA PHE A 205 17.57 44.66 -2.09
C PHE A 205 16.28 45.51 -2.09
N GLU A 206 16.01 46.27 -1.03
CA GLU A 206 14.89 47.24 -0.98
C GLU A 206 15.18 48.55 -1.73
N GLU A 207 16.44 49.01 -1.79
CA GLU A 207 16.77 50.18 -2.63
C GLU A 207 16.67 49.86 -4.14
N LEU A 208 16.99 48.63 -4.54
CA LEU A 208 16.89 48.20 -5.94
C LEU A 208 15.44 47.90 -6.37
N PHE A 209 14.55 47.57 -5.43
CA PHE A 209 13.14 47.31 -5.73
C PHE A 209 12.37 48.58 -6.11
N GLN A 210 12.79 49.76 -5.62
CA GLN A 210 12.16 51.05 -5.94
C GLN A 210 12.55 51.60 -7.32
N ILE A 211 13.63 51.10 -7.93
CA ILE A 211 14.14 51.57 -9.23
C ILE A 211 13.46 50.89 -10.43
N CYS A 212 12.87 49.69 -10.26
CA CYS A 212 12.30 48.91 -11.37
C CYS A 212 10.76 48.99 -11.53
N ILE A 213 10.07 49.84 -10.77
CA ILE A 213 8.60 49.97 -10.83
C ILE A 213 8.03 50.51 -12.17
N PRO A 214 8.73 51.29 -13.03
CA PRO A 214 8.09 51.79 -14.25
C PRO A 214 7.99 50.76 -15.40
N ALA A 215 8.63 49.59 -15.31
CA ALA A 215 8.65 48.61 -16.42
C ALA A 215 7.51 47.58 -16.41
N LYS A 216 6.82 47.36 -15.28
CA LYS A 216 5.74 46.35 -15.17
C LYS A 216 4.41 46.78 -15.80
N ARG A 217 4.17 48.09 -15.95
CA ARG A 217 2.88 48.60 -16.46
C ARG A 217 2.74 48.45 -17.97
N THR A 218 3.86 48.43 -18.71
CA THR A 218 3.85 48.36 -20.19
C THR A 218 3.63 46.95 -20.73
N LEU A 219 3.98 45.90 -19.97
CA LEU A 219 3.80 44.49 -20.39
C LEU A 219 2.35 43.99 -20.25
N LEU A 220 1.57 44.55 -19.32
CA LEU A 220 0.16 44.21 -19.17
C LEU A 220 -0.69 44.75 -20.34
N ASP A 221 -0.34 45.95 -20.84
CA ASP A 221 -1.03 46.56 -21.99
C ASP A 221 -0.70 45.86 -23.33
N LEU A 222 0.51 45.29 -23.48
CA LEU A 222 0.88 44.49 -24.65
C LEU A 222 0.14 43.15 -24.70
N LEU A 223 -0.07 42.49 -23.55
CA LEU A 223 -0.82 41.23 -23.48
C LEU A 223 -2.35 41.41 -23.67
N LEU A 224 -2.89 42.59 -23.37
CA LEU A 224 -4.29 42.90 -23.62
C LEU A 224 -4.56 43.31 -25.08
N TYR A 225 -3.56 43.83 -25.80
CA TYR A 225 -3.69 44.23 -27.22
C TYR A 225 -3.73 43.04 -28.20
N GLU A 226 -2.97 41.98 -27.92
CA GLU A 226 -2.86 40.80 -28.80
C GLU A 226 -4.11 39.90 -28.78
N LYS A 227 -4.90 39.97 -27.69
CA LYS A 227 -6.15 39.20 -27.52
C LYS A 227 -7.30 39.64 -28.44
N SER A 228 -7.17 40.80 -29.09
CA SER A 228 -8.24 41.39 -29.94
C SER A 228 -8.14 41.04 -31.44
N ARG A 229 -7.13 40.26 -31.87
CA ARG A 229 -6.84 40.03 -33.30
C ARG A 229 -6.71 38.57 -33.72
N ILE A 230 -7.39 37.65 -33.04
CA ILE A 230 -7.48 36.24 -33.48
C ILE A 230 -8.85 36.01 -34.13
N PRO A 231 -8.93 35.70 -35.44
CA PRO A 231 -10.19 35.37 -36.09
C PRO A 231 -10.76 34.06 -35.53
N SER A 232 -12.10 34.01 -35.46
CA SER A 232 -12.96 32.96 -34.87
C SER A 232 -12.90 31.58 -35.58
N PHE A 233 -11.71 31.09 -35.93
CA PHE A 233 -11.56 29.90 -36.76
C PHE A 233 -10.36 29.02 -36.38
N ALA A 234 -10.33 28.52 -35.14
CA ALA A 234 -9.52 27.35 -34.78
C ALA A 234 -9.97 26.68 -33.47
N MET A 235 -11.27 26.69 -33.15
CA MET A 235 -11.80 26.10 -31.91
C MET A 235 -12.48 24.75 -32.16
N SER A 236 -11.94 23.91 -33.06
CA SER A 236 -12.54 22.60 -33.38
C SER A 236 -11.53 21.44 -33.42
N LYS A 237 -10.31 21.61 -32.89
CA LYS A 237 -9.31 20.52 -32.93
C LYS A 237 -8.33 20.51 -31.75
N ILE A 238 -8.85 20.81 -30.55
CA ILE A 238 -8.13 20.53 -29.30
C ILE A 238 -8.85 19.36 -28.64
N PRO A 239 -8.19 18.20 -28.45
CA PRO A 239 -8.79 17.09 -27.72
C PRO A 239 -9.05 17.49 -26.26
N ASP A 240 -10.25 17.16 -25.80
CA ASP A 240 -10.97 17.69 -24.63
C ASP A 240 -10.42 17.22 -23.27
N ARG A 241 -9.10 17.12 -23.10
CA ARG A 241 -8.51 16.50 -21.90
C ARG A 241 -7.13 17.02 -21.50
N ILE A 242 -6.91 18.33 -21.60
CA ILE A 242 -5.82 18.97 -20.85
C ILE A 242 -6.41 20.19 -20.16
N SER A 243 -6.65 20.05 -18.85
CA SER A 243 -7.09 21.14 -17.99
C SER A 243 -6.18 22.35 -18.21
N THR A 244 -6.74 23.54 -18.37
CA THR A 244 -6.04 24.82 -18.57
C THR A 244 -4.88 25.06 -17.59
N LEU A 245 -4.91 24.41 -16.42
CA LEU A 245 -3.84 24.38 -15.44
C LEU A 245 -2.56 23.68 -15.92
N GLU A 246 -2.66 22.56 -16.64
CA GLU A 246 -1.51 21.79 -17.13
C GLU A 246 -0.77 22.51 -18.28
N LEU A 247 -1.50 23.20 -19.15
CA LEU A 247 -0.89 24.05 -20.18
C LEU A 247 -0.18 25.26 -19.55
N SER A 248 -0.73 25.84 -18.48
CA SER A 248 -0.08 26.93 -17.76
C SER A 248 1.21 26.48 -17.06
N LYS A 249 1.22 25.27 -16.46
CA LYS A 249 2.42 24.68 -15.86
C LYS A 249 3.49 24.41 -16.91
N LEU A 250 3.11 23.86 -18.07
CA LEU A 250 4.05 23.58 -19.15
C LEU A 250 4.70 24.86 -19.70
N TYR A 251 3.92 25.95 -19.78
CA TYR A 251 4.43 27.24 -20.25
C TYR A 251 5.36 27.90 -19.22
N ILE A 252 5.03 27.84 -17.93
CA ILE A 252 5.89 28.35 -16.84
C ILE A 252 7.19 27.55 -16.77
N TYR A 253 7.13 26.22 -16.89
CA TYR A 253 8.32 25.36 -16.85
C TYR A 253 9.26 25.65 -18.02
N LYS A 254 8.71 25.87 -19.22
CA LYS A 254 9.50 26.25 -20.38
C LYS A 254 10.16 27.61 -20.22
N ALA A 255 9.43 28.61 -19.70
CA ALA A 255 9.96 29.93 -19.44
C ALA A 255 11.07 29.93 -18.37
N LEU A 256 10.91 29.14 -17.29
CA LEU A 256 11.94 28.99 -16.26
C LEU A 256 13.22 28.37 -16.80
N LYS A 257 13.10 27.33 -17.64
CA LYS A 257 14.26 26.67 -18.25
C LYS A 257 15.02 27.59 -19.20
N GLU A 258 14.32 28.48 -19.90
CA GLU A 258 14.94 29.50 -20.77
C GLU A 258 15.70 30.53 -19.93
N ILE A 259 15.14 30.97 -18.80
CA ILE A 259 15.80 31.91 -17.88
C ILE A 259 17.06 31.31 -17.24
N GLU A 260 17.03 30.04 -16.85
CA GLU A 260 18.20 29.32 -16.34
C GLU A 260 19.30 29.22 -17.39
N ALA A 261 18.94 28.91 -18.64
CA ALA A 261 19.90 28.87 -19.75
C ALA A 261 20.54 30.24 -20.03
N GLN A 262 19.77 31.33 -19.90
CA GLN A 262 20.32 32.70 -20.00
C GLN A 262 21.29 33.00 -18.85
N ARG A 263 20.95 32.66 -17.61
CA ARG A 263 21.84 32.86 -16.44
C ARG A 263 23.16 32.10 -16.56
N GLU A 264 23.14 30.89 -17.10
CA GLU A 264 24.35 30.11 -17.35
C GLU A 264 25.23 30.74 -18.44
N GLN A 265 24.62 31.36 -19.45
CA GLN A 265 25.38 32.11 -20.47
C GLN A 265 26.00 33.38 -19.90
N ASP A 266 25.26 34.12 -19.07
CA ASP A 266 25.75 35.36 -18.44
C ASP A 266 26.87 35.08 -17.42
N GLN A 267 26.80 33.99 -16.65
CA GLN A 267 27.93 33.57 -15.79
C GLN A 267 29.17 33.17 -16.58
N LYS A 268 28.99 32.71 -17.82
CA LYS A 268 30.10 32.27 -18.69
C LYS A 268 30.78 33.44 -19.38
N THR A 269 30.08 34.54 -19.63
CA THR A 269 30.65 35.79 -20.15
C THR A 269 31.36 36.59 -19.06
N GLU A 270 30.86 36.61 -17.82
CA GLU A 270 31.49 37.34 -16.71
C GLU A 270 32.82 36.71 -16.24
N LYS A 271 33.08 35.44 -16.55
CA LYS A 271 34.35 34.75 -16.24
C LYS A 271 35.47 34.93 -17.29
N LYS A 272 35.23 35.70 -18.36
CA LYS A 272 36.17 35.85 -19.48
C LYS A 272 36.81 37.24 -19.59
N ASP A 273 36.38 38.21 -18.81
CA ASP A 273 37.05 39.52 -18.62
C ASP A 273 37.77 39.56 -17.26
#